data_AF-A0A2A9MK43-F1
#
_entry.id   AF-A0A2A9MK43-F1
#
_cell.length_a   1.000
_cell.length_b   1.000
_cell.length_c   1.000
_cell.angle_alpha   90.00
_cell.angle_beta   90.00
_cell.angle_gamma   90.00
#
_symmetry.space_group_name_H-M   'P 1'
#
loop_
_entity.id
_entity.type
_entity.pdbx_description
1 polymer ?
#
loop_
_entity_poly.entity_id
_entity_poly.type
_entity_poly.pdbx_seq_one_letter_code
_entity_poly.pdbx_strand_id
1 'polypeptide(L)'
;MLKNLSQLSPDRLAKEPAVLQLRLEELSGALEQAVINNCSMLLSSSSCLTYVEDDASSLSRGLSALQLSLPELKERLQDFMDASGSASSRHAALQLLCVMQETVTELLSLPVLIRSCFKAGLYNEALDLAVFAREVEQERLACHSALLQELGTAENFASTVRLLGHLRRVGLFSEGYLRLQFIDRRGAPVSSLKTAVETQCITDPVRGLCAAASLLNGAIMEVVTQYKAIFGDLDPSISFWLRAQVKWFLVLLRNKLGPSSHECRNELFSGDRRYIQGRQSYVHSVDGRMVQHRVVSLCHEQAGDETSSLEAASLSLLYRHTHHAACGLRRVRGFFLPAAVPIFEQHLRALLWRKAGYAVKRFSQELSCYGWESSALFRSFVEKRNEYPGSAGHPVGFPVPGETAGAHERFALLRHPPLCVFLNELLKILNTALDFPLFSVVIALPALFKRILLNGAYLLAEVQRAVVDHLTDLQKRDEFASLCQAYSDDLLPLLAADLESVVGVKETHSVVFSEVKCWMERQRLGGAASISTGDVLQTGSDTSLLHLHPVSCIQPLITNA
;
A
#
# COMPACT_ATOMS: atom_id res chain seq x y z
N MET A 1 43.54 -45.48 -19.40
CA MET A 1 44.93 -45.61 -19.89
C MET A 1 45.98 -45.24 -18.82
N LEU A 2 45.79 -44.21 -17.98
CA LEU A 2 46.79 -43.81 -16.97
C LEU A 2 47.07 -44.85 -15.85
N LYS A 3 46.13 -45.76 -15.53
CA LYS A 3 46.32 -46.80 -14.49
C LYS A 3 47.25 -47.95 -14.90
N ASN A 4 47.55 -48.10 -16.19
CA ASN A 4 48.38 -49.21 -16.67
C ASN A 4 49.88 -48.84 -16.71
N LEU A 5 50.21 -47.54 -16.63
CA LEU A 5 51.59 -47.02 -16.70
C LEU A 5 52.48 -47.47 -15.53
N SER A 6 51.89 -47.84 -14.38
CA SER A 6 52.66 -48.31 -13.20
C SER A 6 53.02 -49.79 -13.25
N GLN A 7 52.41 -50.57 -14.16
CA GLN A 7 52.64 -52.02 -14.31
C GLN A 7 53.54 -52.36 -15.51
N LEU A 8 54.00 -51.35 -16.24
CA LEU A 8 54.84 -51.50 -17.43
C LEU A 8 56.31 -51.33 -17.05
N SER A 9 57.14 -52.31 -17.37
CA SER A 9 58.59 -52.21 -17.18
C SER A 9 59.16 -51.01 -17.97
N PRO A 10 60.27 -50.38 -17.53
CA PRO A 10 60.82 -49.17 -18.17
C PRO A 10 61.14 -49.37 -19.66
N ASP A 11 61.47 -50.59 -20.06
CA ASP A 11 61.67 -50.98 -21.47
C ASP A 11 60.38 -50.96 -22.31
N ARG A 12 59.21 -51.12 -21.69
CA ARG A 12 57.91 -50.97 -22.36
C ARG A 12 57.44 -49.52 -22.38
N LEU A 13 57.73 -48.73 -21.35
CA LEU A 13 57.43 -47.29 -21.31
C LEU A 13 58.21 -46.52 -22.39
N ALA A 14 59.47 -46.91 -22.65
CA ALA A 14 60.28 -46.34 -23.74
C ALA A 14 59.72 -46.64 -25.14
N LYS A 15 58.97 -47.74 -25.30
CA LYS A 15 58.32 -48.14 -26.55
C LYS A 15 56.87 -47.64 -26.67
N GLU A 16 56.26 -47.24 -25.57
CA GLU A 16 54.90 -46.71 -25.50
C GLU A 16 54.64 -45.45 -26.35
N PRO A 17 55.53 -44.44 -26.45
CA PRO A 17 55.32 -43.31 -27.37
C PRO A 17 55.32 -43.77 -28.83
N ALA A 18 56.15 -44.75 -29.19
CA ALA A 18 56.15 -45.33 -30.53
C ALA A 18 54.85 -46.12 -30.79
N VAL A 19 54.33 -46.85 -29.80
CA VAL A 19 53.02 -47.53 -29.89
C VAL A 19 51.88 -46.52 -30.00
N LEU A 20 51.93 -45.40 -29.29
CA LEU A 20 50.93 -44.34 -29.36
C LEU A 20 50.97 -43.59 -30.68
N GLN A 21 52.16 -43.31 -31.23
CA GLN A 21 52.32 -42.77 -32.58
C GLN A 21 51.72 -43.71 -33.62
N LEU A 22 52.03 -45.01 -33.51
CA LEU A 22 51.49 -46.03 -34.41
C LEU A 22 49.96 -46.15 -34.27
N ARG A 23 49.41 -46.03 -33.06
CA ARG A 23 47.95 -45.95 -32.83
C ARG A 23 47.31 -44.67 -33.36
N LEU A 24 48.01 -43.54 -33.28
CA LEU A 24 47.55 -42.27 -33.81
C LEU A 24 47.53 -42.34 -35.34
N GLU A 25 48.57 -42.87 -35.96
CA GLU A 25 48.66 -43.15 -37.40
C GLU A 25 47.59 -44.14 -37.86
N GLU A 26 47.32 -45.20 -37.07
CA GLU A 26 46.21 -46.13 -37.30
C GLU A 26 44.85 -45.43 -37.23
N LEU A 27 44.62 -44.58 -36.21
CA LEU A 27 43.36 -43.87 -36.04
C LEU A 27 43.17 -42.75 -37.07
N SER A 28 44.24 -42.04 -37.44
CA SER A 28 44.18 -41.03 -38.50
C SER A 28 43.95 -41.70 -39.85
N GLY A 29 44.60 -42.83 -40.13
CA GLY A 29 44.32 -43.65 -41.30
C GLY A 29 42.89 -44.20 -41.32
N ALA A 30 42.37 -44.66 -40.17
CA ALA A 30 40.99 -45.11 -40.05
C ALA A 30 39.98 -43.95 -40.22
N LEU A 31 40.30 -42.75 -39.72
CA LEU A 31 39.51 -41.54 -39.90
C LEU A 31 39.54 -41.09 -41.37
N GLU A 32 40.70 -41.08 -42.01
CA GLU A 32 40.86 -40.77 -43.43
C GLU A 32 40.08 -41.74 -44.30
N GLN A 33 40.16 -43.05 -44.02
CA GLN A 33 39.35 -44.05 -44.71
C GLN A 33 37.86 -43.86 -44.45
N ALA A 34 37.44 -43.58 -43.21
CA ALA A 34 36.04 -43.32 -42.88
C ALA A 34 35.52 -42.04 -43.54
N VAL A 35 36.35 -41.00 -43.66
CA VAL A 35 36.05 -39.76 -44.37
C VAL A 35 35.95 -40.05 -45.86
N ILE A 36 36.93 -40.72 -46.48
CA ILE A 36 36.90 -41.08 -47.91
C ILE A 36 35.67 -41.94 -48.25
N ASN A 37 35.38 -42.94 -47.40
CA ASN A 37 34.24 -43.84 -47.60
C ASN A 37 32.89 -43.11 -47.45
N ASN A 38 32.82 -42.10 -46.58
CA ASN A 38 31.60 -41.33 -46.33
C ASN A 38 31.67 -39.91 -46.91
N CYS A 39 32.63 -39.60 -47.79
CA CYS A 39 32.83 -38.26 -48.35
C CYS A 39 31.58 -37.80 -49.08
N SER A 40 30.89 -38.70 -49.78
CA SER A 40 29.62 -38.42 -50.43
C SER A 40 28.51 -38.04 -49.45
N MET A 41 28.46 -38.68 -48.27
CA MET A 41 27.49 -38.38 -47.21
C MET A 41 27.82 -37.09 -46.46
N LEU A 42 29.09 -36.79 -46.25
CA LEU A 42 29.54 -35.54 -45.64
C LEU A 42 29.34 -34.35 -46.58
N LEU A 43 29.65 -34.52 -47.87
CA LEU A 43 29.40 -33.49 -48.89
C LEU A 43 27.91 -33.29 -49.16
N SER A 44 27.09 -34.35 -49.12
CA SER A 44 25.63 -34.21 -49.24
C SER A 44 25.01 -33.57 -48.00
N SER A 45 25.50 -33.90 -46.79
CA SER A 45 25.10 -33.24 -45.54
C SER A 45 25.50 -31.77 -45.55
N SER A 46 26.73 -31.44 -45.96
CA SER A 46 27.19 -30.06 -46.09
C SER A 46 26.39 -29.28 -47.13
N SER A 47 26.10 -29.88 -48.30
CA SER A 47 25.28 -29.26 -49.34
C SER A 47 23.83 -29.05 -48.87
N CYS A 48 23.29 -30.00 -48.10
CA CYS A 48 21.97 -29.89 -47.50
C CYS A 48 21.94 -28.77 -46.45
N LEU A 49 22.98 -28.66 -45.62
CA LEU A 49 23.10 -27.57 -44.64
C LEU A 49 23.17 -26.21 -45.33
N THR A 50 23.96 -26.04 -46.39
CA THR A 50 24.00 -24.78 -47.14
C THR A 50 22.65 -24.47 -47.79
N TYR A 51 21.97 -25.48 -48.33
CA TYR A 51 20.63 -25.31 -48.89
C TYR A 51 19.61 -24.87 -47.84
N VAL A 52 19.64 -25.47 -46.64
CA VAL A 52 18.78 -25.10 -45.52
C VAL A 52 19.11 -23.70 -44.98
N GLU A 53 20.38 -23.32 -44.92
CA GLU A 53 20.81 -21.97 -44.53
C GLU A 53 20.32 -20.92 -45.53
N ASP A 54 20.45 -21.19 -46.84
CA ASP A 54 19.95 -20.33 -47.91
C ASP A 54 18.42 -20.21 -47.84
N ASP A 55 17.69 -21.32 -47.70
CA ASP A 55 16.22 -21.32 -47.56
C ASP A 55 15.78 -20.55 -46.30
N ALA A 56 16.45 -20.74 -45.15
CA ALA A 56 16.17 -20.02 -43.92
C ALA A 56 16.43 -18.51 -44.06
N SER A 57 17.48 -18.12 -44.78
CA SER A 57 17.77 -16.72 -45.08
C SER A 57 16.71 -16.11 -46.01
N SER A 58 16.21 -16.88 -46.97
CA SER A 58 15.14 -16.47 -47.89
C SER A 58 13.81 -16.27 -47.14
N LEU A 59 13.48 -17.16 -46.21
CA LEU A 59 12.29 -17.08 -45.36
C LEU A 59 12.39 -15.88 -44.41
N SER A 60 13.55 -15.65 -43.80
CA SER A 60 13.81 -14.50 -42.94
C SER A 60 13.61 -13.17 -43.69
N ARG A 61 14.13 -13.09 -44.93
CA ARG A 61 13.87 -11.95 -45.82
C ARG A 61 12.39 -11.79 -46.15
N GLY A 62 11.70 -12.89 -46.47
CA GLY A 62 10.27 -12.88 -46.78
C GLY A 62 9.42 -12.40 -45.60
N LEU A 63 9.71 -12.88 -44.39
CA LEU A 63 9.05 -12.44 -43.16
C LEU A 63 9.33 -10.96 -42.85
N SER A 64 10.55 -10.51 -43.08
CA SER A 64 10.92 -9.09 -42.90
C SER A 64 10.17 -8.20 -43.90
N ALA A 65 10.04 -8.63 -45.15
CA ALA A 65 9.27 -7.92 -46.18
C ALA A 65 7.77 -7.90 -45.84
N LEU A 66 7.21 -9.00 -45.32
CA LEU A 66 5.83 -9.05 -44.84
C LEU A 66 5.60 -8.12 -43.64
N GLN A 67 6.55 -8.07 -42.71
CA GLN A 67 6.49 -7.18 -41.56
C GLN A 67 6.47 -5.70 -41.96
N LEU A 68 7.16 -5.34 -43.05
CA LEU A 68 7.15 -3.99 -43.62
C LEU A 68 5.87 -3.68 -44.41
N SER A 69 5.25 -4.65 -45.07
CA SER A 69 4.04 -4.43 -45.88
C SER A 69 2.72 -4.51 -45.10
N LEU A 70 2.69 -5.22 -43.97
CA LEU A 70 1.56 -5.29 -43.05
C LEU A 70 1.01 -3.92 -42.58
N PRO A 71 1.84 -2.96 -42.12
CA PRO A 71 1.34 -1.65 -41.74
C PRO A 71 0.78 -0.86 -42.92
N GLU A 72 1.39 -0.96 -44.10
CA GLU A 72 0.90 -0.30 -45.32
C GLU A 72 -0.46 -0.87 -45.77
N LEU A 73 -0.61 -2.20 -45.69
CA LEU A 73 -1.90 -2.85 -45.93
C LEU A 73 -2.94 -2.42 -44.90
N LYS A 74 -2.56 -2.31 -43.63
CA LYS A 74 -3.46 -1.85 -42.56
C LYS A 74 -3.97 -0.44 -42.83
N GLU A 75 -3.09 0.50 -43.21
CA GLU A 75 -3.51 1.86 -43.55
C GLU A 75 -4.46 1.87 -44.76
N ARG A 76 -4.12 1.16 -45.84
CA ARG A 76 -5.00 1.11 -47.02
C ARG A 76 -6.35 0.45 -46.74
N LEU A 77 -6.39 -0.57 -45.88
CA LEU A 77 -7.64 -1.17 -45.43
C LEU A 77 -8.46 -0.20 -44.56
N GLN A 78 -7.80 0.59 -43.71
CA GLN A 78 -8.43 1.63 -42.92
C GLN A 78 -9.08 2.68 -43.83
N ASP A 79 -8.33 3.20 -44.81
CA ASP A 79 -8.82 4.17 -45.81
C ASP A 79 -10.00 3.59 -46.61
N PHE A 80 -9.92 2.32 -47.01
CA PHE A 80 -11.00 1.65 -47.72
C PHE A 80 -12.24 1.47 -46.83
N MET A 81 -12.09 1.12 -45.56
CA MET A 81 -13.21 1.03 -44.61
C MET A 81 -13.88 2.40 -44.40
N ASP A 82 -13.10 3.47 -44.28
CA ASP A 82 -13.63 4.83 -44.11
C ASP A 82 -14.34 5.32 -45.40
N ALA A 83 -13.75 5.05 -46.56
CA ALA A 83 -14.34 5.37 -47.85
C ALA A 83 -15.64 4.57 -48.11
N SER A 84 -15.64 3.26 -47.84
CA SER A 84 -16.81 2.40 -48.02
C SER A 84 -17.91 2.68 -46.98
N GLY A 85 -17.55 2.98 -45.73
CA GLY A 85 -18.49 3.38 -44.69
C GLY A 85 -19.19 4.71 -45.02
N SER A 86 -18.43 5.71 -45.47
CA SER A 86 -18.99 6.99 -45.91
C SER A 86 -19.81 6.87 -47.20
N ALA A 87 -19.39 6.02 -48.15
CA ALA A 87 -20.16 5.73 -49.37
C ALA A 87 -21.46 4.99 -49.07
N SER A 88 -21.45 4.01 -48.17
CA SER A 88 -22.64 3.28 -47.72
C SER A 88 -23.63 4.19 -46.99
N SER A 89 -23.13 5.05 -46.09
CA SER A 89 -23.96 6.07 -45.43
C SER A 89 -24.56 7.06 -46.43
N ARG A 90 -23.77 7.52 -47.43
CA ARG A 90 -24.27 8.39 -48.50
C ARG A 90 -25.31 7.68 -49.36
N HIS A 91 -25.10 6.41 -49.70
CA HIS A 91 -26.06 5.63 -50.47
C HIS A 91 -27.38 5.43 -49.72
N ALA A 92 -27.33 5.09 -48.43
CA ALA A 92 -28.53 4.98 -47.59
C ALA A 92 -29.28 6.31 -47.47
N ALA A 93 -28.56 7.43 -47.31
CA ALA A 93 -29.15 8.76 -47.29
C ALA A 93 -29.80 9.14 -48.62
N LEU A 94 -29.14 8.84 -49.75
CA LEU A 94 -29.66 9.07 -51.09
C LEU A 94 -30.89 8.21 -51.38
N GLN A 95 -30.90 6.93 -50.98
CA GLN A 95 -32.07 6.07 -51.10
C GLN A 95 -33.25 6.61 -50.31
N LEU A 96 -33.03 7.06 -49.07
CA LEU A 96 -34.07 7.68 -48.26
C LEU A 96 -34.58 8.98 -48.90
N LEU A 97 -33.69 9.81 -49.43
CA LEU A 97 -34.04 11.03 -50.17
C LEU A 97 -34.89 10.73 -51.41
N CYS A 98 -34.57 9.68 -52.15
CA CYS A 98 -35.38 9.24 -53.28
C CYS A 98 -36.78 8.76 -52.84
N VAL A 99 -36.87 8.03 -51.74
CA VAL A 99 -38.16 7.56 -51.19
C VAL A 99 -39.00 8.73 -50.66
N MET A 100 -38.37 9.73 -50.04
CA MET A 100 -39.06 10.89 -49.46
C MET A 100 -39.11 12.11 -50.39
N GLN A 101 -38.74 11.95 -51.66
CA GLN A 101 -38.47 13.04 -52.59
C GLN A 101 -39.61 14.06 -52.66
N GLU A 102 -40.85 13.59 -52.79
CA GLU A 102 -42.04 14.46 -52.89
C GLU A 102 -42.22 15.31 -51.63
N THR A 103 -42.20 14.69 -50.45
CA THR A 103 -42.33 15.39 -49.16
C THR A 103 -41.20 16.38 -48.88
N VAL A 104 -39.97 16.04 -49.29
CA VAL A 104 -38.79 16.90 -49.12
C VAL A 104 -38.88 18.11 -50.05
N THR A 105 -39.37 17.92 -51.29
CA THR A 105 -39.61 19.04 -52.21
C THR A 105 -40.71 19.98 -51.71
N GLU A 106 -41.77 19.45 -51.10
CA GLU A 106 -42.82 20.26 -50.48
C GLU A 106 -42.28 21.08 -49.30
N LEU A 107 -41.50 20.47 -48.40
CA LEU A 107 -40.86 21.17 -47.28
C LEU A 107 -39.84 22.23 -47.73
N LEU A 108 -39.05 21.95 -48.77
CA LEU A 108 -38.11 22.91 -49.37
C LEU A 108 -38.82 24.07 -50.07
N SER A 109 -40.07 23.87 -50.50
CA SER A 109 -40.88 24.93 -51.10
C SER A 109 -41.46 25.91 -50.08
N LEU A 110 -41.60 25.51 -48.81
CA LEU A 110 -42.23 26.33 -47.74
C LEU A 110 -41.66 27.76 -47.64
N PRO A 111 -40.33 28.00 -47.60
CA PRO A 111 -39.80 29.36 -47.48
C PRO A 111 -40.13 30.23 -48.70
N VAL A 112 -40.17 29.64 -49.88
CA VAL A 112 -40.54 30.31 -51.13
C VAL A 112 -42.04 30.59 -51.16
N LEU A 113 -42.85 29.65 -50.70
CA LEU A 113 -44.30 29.78 -50.57
C LEU A 113 -44.66 30.93 -49.60
N ILE A 114 -44.05 30.94 -48.41
CA ILE A 114 -44.22 32.00 -47.39
C ILE A 114 -43.87 33.38 -47.99
N ARG A 115 -42.75 33.48 -48.71
CA ARG A 115 -42.33 34.73 -49.37
C ARG A 115 -43.28 35.16 -50.48
N SER A 116 -43.88 34.21 -51.20
CA SER A 116 -44.88 34.47 -52.23
C SER A 116 -46.21 34.94 -51.63
N CYS A 117 -46.71 34.27 -50.58
CA CYS A 117 -47.91 34.67 -49.84
C CYS A 117 -47.78 36.08 -49.25
N PHE A 118 -46.61 36.43 -48.71
CA PHE A 118 -46.34 37.79 -48.23
C PHE A 118 -46.42 38.84 -49.34
N LYS A 119 -45.86 38.55 -50.53
CA LYS A 119 -45.94 39.46 -51.70
C LYS A 119 -47.36 39.57 -52.27
N ALA A 120 -48.19 38.54 -52.10
CA ALA A 120 -49.59 38.51 -52.53
C ALA A 120 -50.56 39.17 -51.53
N GLY A 121 -50.09 39.59 -50.35
CA GLY A 121 -50.93 40.17 -49.29
C GLY A 121 -51.72 39.13 -48.47
N LEU A 122 -51.43 37.84 -48.65
CA LEU A 122 -52.05 36.71 -47.95
C LEU A 122 -51.30 36.42 -46.65
N TYR A 123 -51.50 37.29 -45.65
CA TYR A 123 -50.74 37.23 -44.41
C TYR A 123 -51.13 36.07 -43.48
N ASN A 124 -52.41 35.67 -43.48
CA ASN A 124 -52.89 34.58 -42.61
C ASN A 124 -52.26 33.26 -43.02
N GLU A 125 -52.30 32.95 -44.32
CA GLU A 125 -51.72 31.74 -44.90
C GLU A 125 -50.19 31.71 -44.73
N ALA A 126 -49.52 32.86 -44.87
CA ALA A 126 -48.10 32.98 -44.62
C ALA A 126 -47.74 32.68 -43.14
N LEU A 127 -48.58 33.12 -42.20
CA LEU A 127 -48.42 32.85 -40.77
C LEU A 127 -48.69 31.38 -40.44
N ASP A 128 -49.74 30.78 -40.99
CA ASP A 128 -50.08 29.37 -40.79
C ASP A 128 -48.94 28.45 -41.26
N LEU A 129 -48.35 28.74 -42.43
CA LEU A 129 -47.20 28.01 -42.96
C LEU A 129 -45.94 28.18 -42.10
N ALA A 130 -45.74 29.36 -41.51
CA ALA A 130 -44.62 29.61 -40.60
C ALA A 130 -44.80 28.87 -39.26
N VAL A 131 -46.04 28.74 -38.77
CA VAL A 131 -46.38 27.93 -37.59
C VAL A 131 -46.14 26.45 -37.89
N PHE A 132 -46.58 25.94 -39.04
CA PHE A 132 -46.31 24.55 -39.45
C PHE A 132 -44.81 24.25 -39.52
N ALA A 133 -44.00 25.13 -40.12
CA ALA A 133 -42.54 24.95 -40.16
C ALA A 133 -41.93 24.89 -38.76
N ARG A 134 -42.46 25.68 -37.81
CA ARG A 134 -42.05 25.65 -36.41
C ARG A 134 -42.47 24.36 -35.70
N GLU A 135 -43.65 23.83 -35.97
CA GLU A 135 -44.12 22.55 -35.43
C GLU A 135 -43.21 21.39 -35.87
N VAL A 136 -42.81 21.35 -37.15
CA VAL A 136 -41.85 20.34 -37.65
C VAL A 136 -40.50 20.45 -36.95
N GLU A 137 -40.01 21.67 -36.70
CA GLU A 137 -38.80 21.87 -35.91
C GLU A 137 -38.96 21.43 -34.45
N GLN A 138 -40.12 21.69 -33.84
CA GLN A 138 -40.43 21.24 -32.49
C GLN A 138 -40.45 19.71 -32.37
N GLU A 139 -41.06 19.01 -33.33
CA GLU A 139 -41.05 17.55 -33.38
C GLU A 139 -39.62 16.99 -33.51
N ARG A 140 -38.76 17.65 -34.29
CA ARG A 140 -37.33 17.28 -34.36
C ARG A 140 -36.63 17.44 -33.01
N LEU A 141 -36.89 18.52 -32.29
CA LEU A 141 -36.34 18.76 -30.94
C LEU A 141 -36.90 17.75 -29.92
N ALA A 142 -38.19 17.43 -30.00
CA ALA A 142 -38.85 16.44 -29.15
C ALA A 142 -38.24 15.05 -29.37
N CYS A 143 -38.09 14.61 -30.62
CA CYS A 143 -37.42 13.37 -30.98
C CYS A 143 -35.99 13.31 -30.42
N HIS A 144 -35.23 14.40 -30.57
CA HIS A 144 -33.88 14.48 -30.02
C HIS A 144 -33.85 14.35 -28.49
N SER A 145 -34.76 15.03 -27.79
CA SER A 145 -34.86 14.95 -26.34
C SER A 145 -35.22 13.55 -25.85
N ALA A 146 -36.10 12.84 -26.57
CA ALA A 146 -36.45 11.46 -26.28
C ALA A 146 -35.25 10.52 -26.47
N LEU A 147 -34.50 10.67 -27.56
CA LEU A 147 -33.28 9.89 -27.80
C LEU A 147 -32.22 10.11 -26.71
N LEU A 148 -32.07 11.34 -26.19
CA LEU A 148 -31.16 11.61 -25.07
C LEU A 148 -31.63 11.00 -23.76
N GLN A 149 -32.94 10.89 -23.55
CA GLN A 149 -33.50 10.23 -22.38
C GLN A 149 -33.23 8.72 -22.44
N GLU A 150 -33.44 8.08 -23.58
CA GLU A 150 -33.13 6.67 -23.80
C GLU A 150 -31.63 6.37 -23.70
N LEU A 151 -30.75 7.30 -24.10
CA LEU A 151 -29.31 7.15 -23.94
C LEU A 151 -28.90 6.97 -22.46
N GLY A 152 -29.62 7.60 -21.54
CA GLY A 152 -29.38 7.48 -20.10
C GLY A 152 -29.79 6.10 -19.55
N THR A 153 -30.80 5.45 -20.12
CA THR A 153 -31.38 4.19 -19.62
C THR A 153 -30.91 2.95 -20.38
N ALA A 154 -30.21 3.11 -21.50
CA ALA A 154 -29.76 1.98 -22.32
C ALA A 154 -28.77 1.06 -21.57
N GLU A 155 -29.15 -0.20 -21.35
CA GLU A 155 -28.28 -1.19 -20.70
C GLU A 155 -27.26 -1.82 -21.66
N ASN A 156 -27.64 -2.00 -22.93
CA ASN A 156 -26.78 -2.64 -23.92
C ASN A 156 -25.85 -1.62 -24.61
N PHE A 157 -24.57 -1.99 -24.76
CA PHE A 157 -23.62 -1.21 -25.54
C PHE A 157 -24.08 -1.03 -27.00
N ALA A 158 -24.63 -2.07 -27.61
CA ALA A 158 -25.11 -2.00 -29.00
C ALA A 158 -26.30 -1.03 -29.18
N SER A 159 -27.19 -0.89 -28.19
CA SER A 159 -28.25 0.14 -28.24
C SER A 159 -27.66 1.54 -28.03
N THR A 160 -26.70 1.69 -27.13
CA THR A 160 -25.99 2.96 -26.89
C THR A 160 -25.32 3.50 -28.16
N VAL A 161 -24.61 2.64 -28.90
CA VAL A 161 -23.98 3.02 -30.18
C VAL A 161 -25.04 3.38 -31.24
N ARG A 162 -26.14 2.62 -31.32
CA ARG A 162 -27.24 2.93 -32.24
C ARG A 162 -27.88 4.28 -31.94
N LEU A 163 -28.21 4.56 -30.67
CA LEU A 163 -28.79 5.82 -30.22
C LEU A 163 -27.88 7.01 -30.54
N LEU A 164 -26.57 6.89 -30.29
CA LEU A 164 -25.61 7.92 -30.69
C LEU A 164 -25.53 8.10 -32.21
N GLY A 165 -25.64 7.01 -32.98
CA GLY A 165 -25.76 7.07 -34.43
C GLY A 165 -27.03 7.78 -34.91
N HIS A 166 -28.14 7.67 -34.18
CA HIS A 166 -29.36 8.44 -34.44
C HIS A 166 -29.19 9.91 -34.05
N LEU A 167 -28.60 10.21 -32.89
CA LEU A 167 -28.33 11.57 -32.43
C LEU A 167 -27.40 12.33 -33.39
N ARG A 168 -26.36 11.68 -33.93
CA ARG A 168 -25.49 12.24 -34.99
C ARG A 168 -26.26 12.57 -36.27
N ARG A 169 -27.23 11.73 -36.65
CA ARG A 169 -28.08 11.93 -37.84
C ARG A 169 -29.08 13.08 -37.68
N VAL A 170 -29.61 13.30 -36.48
CA VAL A 170 -30.49 14.45 -36.19
C VAL A 170 -29.72 15.78 -36.30
N GLY A 171 -28.39 15.77 -36.12
CA GLY A 171 -27.50 16.87 -36.47
C GLY A 171 -27.66 18.15 -35.63
N LEU A 172 -28.34 18.07 -34.48
CA LEU A 172 -28.56 19.21 -33.57
C LEU A 172 -27.29 19.62 -32.81
N PHE A 173 -26.41 18.65 -32.52
CA PHE A 173 -25.22 18.86 -31.70
C PHE A 173 -23.95 18.60 -32.48
N SER A 174 -22.94 19.42 -32.22
CA SER A 174 -21.57 19.10 -32.61
C SER A 174 -21.06 17.88 -31.84
N GLU A 175 -20.06 17.19 -32.40
CA GLU A 175 -19.48 15.99 -31.76
C GLU A 175 -19.00 16.28 -30.32
N GLY A 176 -18.43 17.47 -30.09
CA GLY A 176 -18.01 17.90 -28.76
C GLY A 176 -19.16 18.04 -27.75
N TYR A 177 -20.31 18.58 -28.19
CA TYR A 177 -21.48 18.72 -27.33
C TYR A 177 -22.16 17.37 -27.08
N LEU A 178 -22.17 16.49 -28.08
CA LEU A 178 -22.67 15.12 -27.96
C LEU A 178 -21.84 14.29 -26.95
N ARG A 179 -20.51 14.49 -26.93
CA ARG A 179 -19.63 13.91 -25.90
C ARG A 179 -19.99 14.38 -24.49
N LEU A 180 -20.31 15.66 -24.30
CA LEU A 180 -20.75 16.19 -23.00
C LEU A 180 -22.11 15.63 -22.59
N GLN A 181 -23.07 15.60 -23.50
CA GLN A 181 -24.39 15.00 -23.23
C GLN A 181 -24.29 13.51 -22.91
N PHE A 182 -23.41 12.76 -23.56
CA PHE A 182 -23.16 11.36 -23.21
C PHE A 182 -22.69 11.24 -21.75
N ILE A 183 -21.69 12.04 -21.35
CA ILE A 183 -21.15 12.01 -19.97
C ILE A 183 -22.22 12.40 -18.96
N ASP A 184 -23.03 13.42 -19.26
CA ASP A 184 -24.09 13.89 -18.36
C ASP A 184 -25.19 12.82 -18.17
N ARG A 185 -25.69 12.26 -19.28
CA ARG A 185 -26.76 11.24 -19.26
C ARG A 185 -26.31 9.94 -18.62
N ARG A 186 -25.10 9.45 -18.93
CA ARG A 186 -24.53 8.24 -18.32
C ARG A 186 -23.99 8.49 -16.90
N GLY A 187 -23.66 9.73 -16.58
CA GLY A 187 -23.22 10.16 -15.25
C GLY A 187 -24.36 10.40 -14.26
N ALA A 188 -25.59 10.62 -14.72
CA ALA A 188 -26.75 10.82 -13.84
C ALA A 188 -27.06 9.58 -12.97
N PRO A 189 -27.11 8.33 -13.50
CA PRO A 189 -27.22 7.13 -12.67
C PRO A 189 -26.05 6.95 -11.70
N VAL A 190 -24.83 7.31 -12.11
CA VAL A 190 -23.66 7.28 -11.21
C VAL A 190 -23.86 8.25 -10.06
N SER A 191 -24.42 9.43 -10.32
CA SER A 191 -24.66 10.45 -9.30
C SER A 191 -25.71 10.02 -8.28
N SER A 192 -26.77 9.33 -8.71
CA SER A 192 -27.75 8.76 -7.75
C SER A 192 -27.12 7.65 -6.90
N LEU A 193 -26.31 6.75 -7.50
CA LEU A 193 -25.56 5.74 -6.77
C LEU A 193 -24.60 6.35 -5.74
N LYS A 194 -23.94 7.46 -6.06
CA LYS A 194 -23.07 8.19 -5.11
C LYS A 194 -23.85 8.65 -3.89
N THR A 195 -25.02 9.26 -4.07
CA THR A 195 -25.85 9.69 -2.94
C THR A 195 -26.30 8.52 -2.06
N ALA A 196 -26.62 7.36 -2.66
CA ALA A 196 -26.94 6.14 -1.92
C ALA A 196 -25.75 5.57 -1.14
N VAL A 197 -24.53 5.65 -1.72
CA VAL A 197 -23.31 5.25 -1.04
C VAL A 197 -22.96 6.21 0.10
N GLU A 198 -23.18 7.51 -0.08
CA GLU A 198 -22.97 8.52 0.97
C GLU A 198 -23.91 8.29 2.17
N THR A 199 -25.17 7.96 1.94
CA THR A 199 -26.11 7.62 3.04
C THR A 199 -25.71 6.32 3.72
N GLN A 200 -25.24 5.31 2.97
CA GLN A 200 -24.70 4.08 3.53
C GLN A 200 -23.43 4.33 4.36
N CYS A 201 -22.58 5.28 3.97
CA CYS A 201 -21.39 5.66 4.75
C CYS A 201 -21.72 6.33 6.09
N ILE A 202 -22.95 6.81 6.28
CA ILE A 202 -23.41 7.34 7.57
C ILE A 202 -23.73 6.21 8.54
N THR A 203 -24.36 5.12 8.06
CA THR A 203 -24.75 3.98 8.88
C THR A 203 -23.60 3.00 9.13
N ASP A 204 -22.82 2.69 8.09
CA ASP A 204 -21.64 1.82 8.16
C ASP A 204 -20.50 2.41 7.29
N PRO A 205 -19.48 3.01 7.91
CA PRO A 205 -18.40 3.66 7.18
C PRO A 205 -17.55 2.65 6.37
N VAL A 206 -17.36 1.42 6.84
CA VAL A 206 -16.53 0.43 6.13
C VAL A 206 -17.25 -0.04 4.89
N ARG A 207 -18.50 -0.49 5.03
CA ARG A 207 -19.29 -0.99 3.89
C ARG A 207 -19.54 0.10 2.88
N GLY A 208 -19.85 1.32 3.33
CA GLY A 208 -20.03 2.46 2.45
C GLY A 208 -18.76 2.82 1.66
N LEU A 209 -17.60 2.87 2.31
CA LEU A 209 -16.33 3.16 1.61
C LEU A 209 -15.91 2.03 0.65
N CYS A 210 -16.14 0.76 1.00
CA CYS A 210 -15.95 -0.37 0.10
C CYS A 210 -16.90 -0.32 -1.11
N ALA A 211 -18.16 0.08 -0.90
CA ALA A 211 -19.11 0.32 -1.98
C ALA A 211 -18.67 1.49 -2.87
N ALA A 212 -18.13 2.56 -2.30
CA ALA A 212 -17.58 3.69 -3.05
C ALA A 212 -16.38 3.29 -3.94
N ALA A 213 -15.46 2.48 -3.40
CA ALA A 213 -14.36 1.91 -4.18
C ALA A 213 -14.87 0.98 -5.29
N SER A 214 -15.92 0.20 -5.01
CA SER A 214 -16.54 -0.69 -5.99
C SER A 214 -17.24 0.10 -7.11
N LEU A 215 -17.85 1.25 -6.80
CA LEU A 215 -18.46 2.15 -7.78
C LEU A 215 -17.44 2.73 -8.76
N LEU A 216 -16.23 3.08 -8.27
CA LEU A 216 -15.11 3.53 -9.12
C LEU A 216 -14.70 2.47 -10.14
N ASN A 217 -14.67 1.20 -9.72
CA ASN A 217 -14.23 0.09 -10.56
C ASN A 217 -15.36 -0.54 -11.42
N GLY A 218 -16.62 -0.29 -11.05
CA GLY A 218 -17.80 -0.77 -11.76
C GLY A 218 -18.38 0.31 -12.65
N ALA A 219 -19.47 0.95 -12.20
CA ALA A 219 -20.24 1.90 -13.01
C ALA A 219 -19.39 3.04 -13.60
N ILE A 220 -18.47 3.63 -12.84
CA ILE A 220 -17.62 4.73 -13.33
C ILE A 220 -16.66 4.22 -14.40
N MET A 221 -16.06 3.04 -14.20
CA MET A 221 -15.21 2.40 -15.20
C MET A 221 -15.98 2.13 -16.48
N GLU A 222 -17.20 1.63 -16.36
CA GLU A 222 -18.06 1.27 -17.49
C GLU A 222 -18.38 2.48 -18.37
N VAL A 223 -18.73 3.63 -17.78
CA VAL A 223 -18.96 4.87 -18.54
C VAL A 223 -17.70 5.27 -19.32
N VAL A 224 -16.53 5.17 -18.71
CA VAL A 224 -15.25 5.55 -19.32
C VAL A 224 -14.83 4.57 -20.41
N THR A 225 -15.01 3.26 -20.21
CA THR A 225 -14.69 2.25 -21.23
C THR A 225 -15.65 2.34 -22.42
N GLN A 226 -16.94 2.56 -22.18
CA GLN A 226 -17.92 2.81 -23.23
C GLN A 226 -17.59 4.09 -24.00
N TYR A 227 -17.25 5.18 -23.30
CA TYR A 227 -16.82 6.43 -23.93
C TYR A 227 -15.62 6.20 -24.87
N LYS A 228 -14.57 5.52 -24.36
CA LYS A 228 -13.37 5.21 -25.14
C LYS A 228 -13.69 4.31 -26.36
N ALA A 229 -14.60 3.36 -26.22
CA ALA A 229 -15.01 2.48 -27.32
C ALA A 229 -15.79 3.22 -28.42
N ILE A 230 -16.55 4.25 -28.05
CA ILE A 230 -17.41 5.02 -28.96
C ILE A 230 -16.65 6.15 -29.66
N PHE A 231 -15.82 6.88 -28.92
CA PHE A 231 -15.15 8.09 -29.41
C PHE A 231 -13.67 7.88 -29.72
N GLY A 232 -13.08 6.73 -29.38
CA GLY A 232 -11.67 6.39 -29.61
C GLY A 232 -10.70 7.04 -28.62
N ASP A 233 -10.96 8.31 -28.27
CA ASP A 233 -10.06 9.16 -27.49
C ASP A 233 -10.55 9.45 -26.07
N LEU A 234 -9.61 9.82 -25.20
CA LEU A 234 -9.87 10.28 -23.84
C LEU A 234 -9.71 11.81 -23.79
N ASP A 235 -10.76 12.51 -24.18
CA ASP A 235 -10.82 13.96 -24.17
C ASP A 235 -10.59 14.59 -22.77
N PRO A 236 -10.30 15.90 -22.72
CA PRO A 236 -10.29 16.66 -21.48
C PRO A 236 -11.61 16.55 -20.69
N SER A 237 -12.75 16.44 -21.37
CA SER A 237 -14.09 16.36 -20.76
C SER A 237 -14.28 15.11 -19.90
N ILE A 238 -13.97 13.93 -20.45
CA ILE A 238 -14.07 12.67 -19.70
C ILE A 238 -13.01 12.61 -18.60
N SER A 239 -11.82 13.15 -18.86
CA SER A 239 -10.74 13.24 -17.88
C SER A 239 -11.13 14.12 -16.68
N PHE A 240 -11.78 15.25 -16.93
CA PHE A 240 -12.31 16.14 -15.90
C PHE A 240 -13.39 15.45 -15.07
N TRP A 241 -14.35 14.80 -15.74
CA TRP A 241 -15.41 14.05 -15.06
C TRP A 241 -14.82 12.94 -14.18
N LEU A 242 -13.86 12.16 -14.70
CA LEU A 242 -13.20 11.10 -13.95
C LEU A 242 -12.43 11.63 -12.73
N ARG A 243 -11.69 12.75 -12.89
CA ARG A 243 -11.02 13.43 -11.77
C ARG A 243 -12.02 13.86 -10.70
N ALA A 244 -13.20 14.34 -11.09
CA ALA A 244 -14.24 14.70 -10.13
C ALA A 244 -14.75 13.47 -9.34
N GLN A 245 -14.87 12.30 -9.98
CA GLN A 245 -15.25 11.06 -9.29
C GLN A 245 -14.17 10.57 -8.32
N VAL A 246 -12.91 10.59 -8.74
CA VAL A 246 -11.78 10.23 -7.86
C VAL A 246 -11.67 11.20 -6.69
N LYS A 247 -11.82 12.51 -6.94
CA LYS A 247 -11.81 13.54 -5.88
C LYS A 247 -12.93 13.31 -4.87
N TRP A 248 -14.14 13.00 -5.34
CA TRP A 248 -15.26 12.64 -4.47
C TRP A 248 -14.90 11.48 -3.53
N PHE A 249 -14.36 10.39 -4.08
CA PHE A 249 -13.95 9.23 -3.28
C PHE A 249 -12.87 9.59 -2.26
N LEU A 250 -11.85 10.34 -2.65
CA LEU A 250 -10.77 10.76 -1.74
C LEU A 250 -11.27 11.68 -0.62
N VAL A 251 -12.21 12.58 -0.91
CA VAL A 251 -12.84 13.43 0.10
C VAL A 251 -13.68 12.59 1.06
N LEU A 252 -14.48 11.65 0.54
CA LEU A 252 -15.26 10.73 1.37
C LEU A 252 -14.37 9.89 2.29
N LEU A 253 -13.26 9.38 1.73
CA LEU A 253 -12.26 8.61 2.45
C LEU A 253 -11.59 9.46 3.54
N ARG A 254 -11.19 10.69 3.24
CA ARG A 254 -10.62 11.64 4.21
C ARG A 254 -11.61 12.07 5.28
N ASN A 255 -12.89 12.23 4.96
CA ASN A 255 -13.90 12.62 5.95
C ASN A 255 -14.15 11.53 7.00
N LYS A 256 -13.95 10.27 6.63
CA LYS A 256 -14.19 9.12 7.52
C LYS A 256 -12.92 8.56 8.17
N LEU A 257 -11.76 8.67 7.52
CA LEU A 257 -10.46 8.19 8.04
C LEU A 257 -9.52 9.31 8.49
N GLY A 258 -9.75 10.56 8.07
CA GLY A 258 -8.90 11.68 8.44
C GLY A 258 -8.98 11.96 9.94
N PRO A 259 -7.88 12.45 10.55
CA PRO A 259 -7.91 12.83 11.95
C PRO A 259 -8.93 13.95 12.16
N SER A 260 -9.69 13.86 13.24
CA SER A 260 -10.44 15.01 13.74
C SER A 260 -9.45 16.17 13.93
N SER A 261 -9.87 17.39 13.61
CA SER A 261 -9.04 18.61 13.54
C SER A 261 -8.14 18.90 14.77
N HIS A 262 -8.26 18.14 15.85
CA HIS A 262 -7.51 18.29 17.09
C HIS A 262 -6.20 17.47 17.16
N GLU A 263 -6.02 16.40 16.39
CA GLU A 263 -4.85 15.52 16.53
C GLU A 263 -3.64 15.97 15.70
N CYS A 264 -3.85 16.70 14.59
CA CYS A 264 -2.76 17.14 13.70
C CYS A 264 -1.81 18.19 14.29
N ARG A 265 -2.17 18.87 15.38
CA ARG A 265 -1.36 19.97 15.92
C ARG A 265 -0.13 19.51 16.70
N ASN A 266 -0.08 18.24 17.10
CA ASN A 266 1.00 17.71 17.95
C ASN A 266 2.12 16.97 17.19
N GLU A 267 1.99 16.68 15.90
CA GLU A 267 2.98 15.86 15.19
C GLU A 267 3.79 16.59 14.11
N LEU A 268 3.41 17.79 13.67
CA LEU A 268 4.10 18.49 12.58
C LEU A 268 5.15 19.52 13.04
N PHE A 269 5.39 19.70 14.33
CA PHE A 269 6.50 20.51 14.85
C PHE A 269 7.05 19.94 16.16
N SER A 270 7.83 18.87 16.07
CA SER A 270 8.81 18.51 17.10
C SER A 270 9.97 17.77 16.45
N GLY A 271 10.58 18.45 15.47
CA GLY A 271 11.98 18.19 15.16
C GLY A 271 12.82 18.48 16.40
N ASP A 272 13.71 17.53 16.69
CA ASP A 272 14.97 17.70 17.42
C ASP A 272 15.33 19.14 17.80
N ARG A 273 15.41 19.42 19.11
CA ARG A 273 16.48 20.22 19.76
C ARG A 273 16.19 20.83 21.14
N ARG A 274 15.08 20.54 21.84
CA ARG A 274 14.86 21.18 23.15
C ARG A 274 14.26 20.28 24.21
N TYR A 275 15.03 19.30 24.71
CA TYR A 275 14.81 18.74 26.05
C TYR A 275 16.10 18.19 26.68
N ILE A 276 17.21 18.92 26.56
CA ILE A 276 18.33 18.79 27.50
C ILE A 276 18.90 20.18 27.74
N GLN A 277 18.25 20.97 28.59
CA GLN A 277 18.99 21.95 29.38
C GLN A 277 18.20 22.27 30.64
N GLY A 278 18.76 21.87 31.78
CA GLY A 278 18.30 22.29 33.07
C GLY A 278 18.35 23.82 33.16
N ARG A 279 17.30 24.40 33.73
CA ARG A 279 17.39 25.71 34.37
C ARG A 279 16.89 25.56 35.80
N GLN A 280 17.85 25.63 36.71
CA GLN A 280 17.62 25.93 38.12
C GLN A 280 16.95 27.30 38.25
N SER A 281 15.99 27.41 39.16
CA SER A 281 15.65 28.66 39.85
C SER A 281 15.03 28.29 41.20
N TYR A 282 15.75 28.59 42.28
CA TYR A 282 15.24 28.73 43.66
C TYR A 282 14.24 29.93 43.69
N VAL A 283 13.29 30.18 44.60
CA VAL A 283 13.14 30.00 46.07
C VAL A 283 11.63 30.17 46.43
N HIS A 284 11.24 29.71 47.64
CA HIS A 284 10.04 29.97 48.48
C HIS A 284 8.84 29.03 48.25
N SER A 285 8.55 28.05 49.11
CA SER A 285 8.22 27.99 50.56
C SER A 285 6.75 28.28 50.88
N VAL A 286 6.15 27.31 51.57
CA VAL A 286 5.03 27.32 52.53
C VAL A 286 3.78 26.52 52.12
N ASP A 287 3.50 25.56 53.01
CA ASP A 287 2.26 24.85 53.35
C ASP A 287 1.48 23.99 52.34
N GLY A 288 1.45 22.69 52.66
CA GLY A 288 0.24 22.11 53.26
C GLY A 288 -0.97 21.90 52.35
N ARG A 289 -1.11 20.65 51.88
CA ARG A 289 -2.29 20.05 51.23
C ARG A 289 -2.57 20.51 49.79
N MET A 290 -2.16 19.67 48.85
CA MET A 290 -2.97 19.16 47.73
C MET A 290 -2.06 18.35 46.81
N VAL A 291 -2.12 17.01 46.89
CA VAL A 291 -1.52 16.15 45.86
C VAL A 291 -2.53 16.07 44.73
N GLN A 292 -2.52 17.08 43.87
CA GLN A 292 -3.26 17.09 42.61
C GLN A 292 -2.37 17.71 41.53
N HIS A 293 -2.21 16.94 40.45
CA HIS A 293 -1.64 17.32 39.15
C HIS A 293 -0.14 17.65 39.08
N ARG A 294 0.64 16.67 38.59
CA ARG A 294 1.66 16.89 37.55
C ARG A 294 2.09 15.57 36.89
N VAL A 295 1.12 14.87 36.29
CA VAL A 295 1.43 13.93 35.21
C VAL A 295 1.49 14.75 33.93
N VAL A 296 2.60 14.58 33.22
CA VAL A 296 2.91 15.12 31.91
C VAL A 296 1.67 15.10 31.01
N SER A 297 1.36 16.26 30.43
CA SER A 297 0.29 16.50 29.47
C SER A 297 0.42 15.59 28.24
N LEU A 298 -0.16 14.39 28.33
CA LEU A 298 -0.54 13.55 27.20
C LEU A 298 -2.00 13.12 27.41
N CYS A 299 -2.88 13.79 26.67
CA CYS A 299 -4.27 13.44 26.41
C CYS A 299 -5.12 13.12 27.66
N HIS A 300 -5.61 14.20 28.29
CA HIS A 300 -6.86 14.18 29.05
C HIS A 300 -8.02 14.16 28.05
N GLU A 301 -8.26 12.99 27.44
CA GLU A 301 -9.55 12.71 26.82
C GLU A 301 -10.44 12.14 27.92
N GLN A 302 -11.44 12.94 28.30
CA GLN A 302 -12.53 12.51 29.15
C GLN A 302 -13.20 11.28 28.51
N ALA A 303 -13.49 10.30 29.35
CA ALA A 303 -14.28 9.13 29.01
C ALA A 303 -15.63 9.59 28.41
N GLY A 304 -15.80 9.36 27.10
CA GLY A 304 -17.01 9.74 26.40
C GLY A 304 -16.84 9.89 24.89
N ASP A 305 -16.17 8.95 24.21
CA ASP A 305 -16.41 8.70 22.78
C ASP A 305 -15.78 7.36 22.34
N GLU A 306 -16.47 6.26 22.66
CA GLU A 306 -16.28 4.96 21.99
C GLU A 306 -17.01 4.92 20.63
N THR A 307 -17.15 6.06 19.95
CA THR A 307 -17.82 6.11 18.65
C THR A 307 -16.83 5.79 17.52
N SER A 308 -16.74 4.49 17.20
CA SER A 308 -16.33 3.95 15.89
C SER A 308 -14.90 4.24 15.41
N SER A 309 -13.86 3.84 16.16
CA SER A 309 -12.52 3.70 15.55
C SER A 309 -12.49 2.44 14.68
N LEU A 310 -12.26 2.59 13.38
CA LEU A 310 -12.14 1.46 12.44
C LEU A 310 -11.02 0.51 12.89
N GLU A 311 -11.29 -0.80 12.96
CA GLU A 311 -10.26 -1.79 13.29
C GLU A 311 -9.27 -1.99 12.14
N ALA A 312 -8.06 -2.47 12.44
CA ALA A 312 -7.01 -2.72 11.45
C ALA A 312 -7.45 -3.70 10.36
N ALA A 313 -8.22 -4.73 10.71
CA ALA A 313 -8.78 -5.68 9.75
C ALA A 313 -9.74 -5.02 8.75
N SER A 314 -10.63 -4.14 9.22
CA SER A 314 -11.54 -3.37 8.36
C SER A 314 -10.79 -2.40 7.46
N LEU A 315 -9.71 -1.80 7.96
CA LEU A 315 -8.85 -0.91 7.20
C LEU A 315 -8.06 -1.66 6.11
N SER A 316 -7.55 -2.86 6.42
CA SER A 316 -6.90 -3.77 5.47
C SER A 316 -7.86 -4.17 4.34
N LEU A 317 -9.11 -4.52 4.67
CA LEU A 317 -10.15 -4.79 3.68
C LEU A 317 -10.40 -3.59 2.78
N LEU A 318 -10.61 -2.41 3.35
CA LEU A 318 -10.86 -1.18 2.61
C LEU A 318 -9.69 -0.82 1.67
N TYR A 319 -8.46 -0.98 2.14
CA TYR A 319 -7.27 -0.76 1.32
C TYR A 319 -7.24 -1.71 0.12
N ARG A 320 -7.56 -3.00 0.30
CA ARG A 320 -7.64 -3.96 -0.82
C ARG A 320 -8.69 -3.55 -1.85
N HIS A 321 -9.88 -3.14 -1.42
CA HIS A 321 -10.92 -2.64 -2.35
C HIS A 321 -10.46 -1.38 -3.09
N THR A 322 -9.80 -0.46 -2.39
CA THR A 322 -9.25 0.77 -2.98
C THR A 322 -8.15 0.47 -3.99
N HIS A 323 -7.24 -0.45 -3.65
CA HIS A 323 -6.18 -0.91 -4.53
C HIS A 323 -6.75 -1.59 -5.79
N HIS A 324 -7.76 -2.44 -5.63
CA HIS A 324 -8.46 -3.07 -6.75
C HIS A 324 -9.08 -2.03 -7.69
N ALA A 325 -9.74 -1.01 -7.14
CA ALA A 325 -10.29 0.09 -7.94
C ALA A 325 -9.21 0.92 -8.65
N ALA A 326 -8.07 1.15 -8.01
CA ALA A 326 -6.91 1.79 -8.62
C ALA A 326 -6.32 0.97 -9.77
N CYS A 327 -6.26 -0.36 -9.65
CA CYS A 327 -5.82 -1.25 -10.72
C CYS A 327 -6.76 -1.19 -11.94
N GLY A 328 -8.08 -1.10 -11.72
CA GLY A 328 -9.03 -0.89 -12.81
C GLY A 328 -8.80 0.43 -13.55
N LEU A 329 -8.68 1.52 -12.81
CA LEU A 329 -8.47 2.87 -13.36
C LEU A 329 -7.13 3.05 -14.08
N ARG A 330 -6.14 2.21 -13.77
CA ARG A 330 -4.88 2.15 -14.51
C ARG A 330 -5.07 1.85 -16.01
N ARG A 331 -6.08 1.05 -16.37
CA ARG A 331 -6.39 0.72 -17.78
C ARG A 331 -6.78 1.95 -18.61
N VAL A 332 -7.28 2.99 -17.94
CA VAL A 332 -7.67 4.26 -18.54
C VAL A 332 -6.67 5.38 -18.17
N ARG A 333 -5.45 5.02 -17.77
CA ARG A 333 -4.39 5.96 -17.36
C ARG A 333 -4.77 6.83 -16.13
N GLY A 334 -5.70 6.37 -15.31
CA GLY A 334 -6.07 7.00 -14.04
C GLY A 334 -5.25 6.47 -12.87
N PHE A 335 -4.27 7.24 -12.39
CA PHE A 335 -3.42 6.88 -11.25
C PHE A 335 -3.82 7.71 -10.02
N PHE A 336 -4.53 7.11 -9.06
CA PHE A 336 -4.95 7.81 -7.82
C PHE A 336 -4.49 7.15 -6.52
N LEU A 337 -3.94 5.93 -6.58
CA LEU A 337 -3.44 5.22 -5.41
C LEU A 337 -2.42 6.04 -4.58
N PRO A 338 -1.45 6.77 -5.20
CA PRO A 338 -0.52 7.60 -4.44
C PRO A 338 -1.18 8.72 -3.62
N ALA A 339 -2.38 9.15 -4.00
CA ALA A 339 -3.16 10.14 -3.24
C ALA A 339 -3.99 9.49 -2.11
N ALA A 340 -4.34 8.21 -2.24
CA ALA A 340 -5.12 7.47 -1.25
C ALA A 340 -4.24 6.91 -0.11
N VAL A 341 -3.05 6.36 -0.44
CA VAL A 341 -2.14 5.70 0.52
C VAL A 341 -1.82 6.58 1.74
N PRO A 342 -1.47 7.88 1.60
CA PRO A 342 -1.16 8.73 2.76
C PRO A 342 -2.32 8.85 3.76
N ILE A 343 -3.57 8.75 3.30
CA ILE A 343 -4.75 8.84 4.18
C ILE A 343 -4.85 7.58 5.04
N PHE A 344 -4.61 6.40 4.46
CA PHE A 344 -4.55 5.14 5.20
C PHE A 344 -3.38 5.10 6.19
N GLU A 345 -2.20 5.58 5.77
CA GLU A 345 -1.03 5.67 6.64
C GLU A 345 -1.27 6.57 7.84
N GLN A 346 -1.86 7.75 7.61
CA GLN A 346 -2.14 8.70 8.68
C GLN A 346 -3.12 8.12 9.70
N HIS A 347 -4.17 7.45 9.24
CA HIS A 347 -5.13 6.79 10.13
C HIS A 347 -4.50 5.63 10.92
N LEU A 348 -3.71 4.78 10.25
CA LEU A 348 -3.01 3.68 10.93
C LEU A 348 -2.05 4.20 12.00
N ARG A 349 -1.27 5.26 11.71
CA ARG A 349 -0.40 5.89 12.71
C ARG A 349 -1.19 6.42 13.90
N ALA A 350 -2.30 7.13 13.67
CA ALA A 350 -3.16 7.63 14.74
C ALA A 350 -3.73 6.50 15.61
N LEU A 351 -4.17 5.40 14.98
CA LEU A 351 -4.69 4.23 15.69
C LEU A 351 -3.62 3.53 16.52
N LEU A 352 -2.41 3.36 16.00
CA LEU A 352 -1.26 2.82 16.76
C LEU A 352 -0.90 3.73 17.94
N TRP A 353 -0.92 5.06 17.76
CA TRP A 353 -0.70 6.02 18.83
C TRP A 353 -1.77 5.99 19.91
N ARG A 354 -3.05 5.82 19.55
CA ARG A 354 -4.14 5.68 20.52
C ARG A 354 -3.98 4.41 21.35
N LYS A 355 -3.63 3.29 20.72
CA LYS A 355 -3.31 2.02 21.41
C LYS A 355 -2.07 2.14 22.29
N ALA A 356 -1.04 2.84 21.83
CA ALA A 356 0.17 3.16 22.61
C ALA A 356 -0.16 3.94 23.89
N GLY A 357 -0.99 4.98 23.78
CA GLY A 357 -1.45 5.76 24.94
C GLY A 357 -2.26 4.91 25.92
N TYR A 358 -3.13 4.02 25.40
CA TYR A 358 -3.90 3.08 26.22
C TYR A 358 -2.99 2.09 26.96
N ALA A 359 -1.97 1.52 26.30
CA ALA A 359 -1.01 0.60 26.91
C ALA A 359 -0.28 1.24 28.11
N VAL A 360 0.19 2.48 27.96
CA VAL A 360 0.87 3.23 29.05
C VAL A 360 -0.11 3.55 30.19
N LYS A 361 -1.33 4.01 29.87
CA LYS A 361 -2.37 4.29 30.88
C LYS A 361 -2.74 3.02 31.67
N ARG A 362 -2.91 1.89 30.97
CA ARG A 362 -3.22 0.60 31.60
C ARG A 362 -2.09 0.13 32.49
N PHE A 363 -0.85 0.25 32.03
CA PHE A 363 0.32 -0.07 32.85
C PHE A 363 0.39 0.77 34.13
N SER A 364 0.15 2.09 34.03
CA SER A 364 0.08 2.97 35.21
C SER A 364 -1.01 2.57 36.19
N GLN A 365 -2.19 2.16 35.71
CA GLN A 365 -3.29 1.68 36.56
C GLN A 365 -2.91 0.39 37.30
N GLU A 366 -2.33 -0.58 36.59
CA GLU A 366 -1.88 -1.84 37.19
C GLU A 366 -0.78 -1.61 38.22
N LEU A 367 0.18 -0.71 37.95
CA LEU A 367 1.21 -0.31 38.91
C LEU A 367 0.62 0.34 40.18
N SER A 368 -0.45 1.12 40.04
CA SER A 368 -1.10 1.77 41.20
C SER A 368 -1.87 0.80 42.10
N CYS A 369 -2.36 -0.31 41.53
CA CYS A 369 -3.08 -1.35 42.25
C CYS A 369 -2.18 -2.51 42.72
N TYR A 370 -0.88 -2.46 42.40
CA TYR A 370 0.04 -3.55 42.70
C TYR A 370 0.38 -3.59 44.19
N GLY A 371 -0.10 -4.63 44.88
CA GLY A 371 0.33 -4.94 46.24
C GLY A 371 1.73 -5.51 46.18
N TRP A 372 2.73 -4.71 46.52
CA TRP A 372 4.19 -5.00 46.46
C TRP A 372 4.67 -6.17 47.35
N GLU A 373 3.80 -7.13 47.63
CA GLU A 373 4.08 -8.34 48.40
C GLU A 373 4.49 -9.45 47.43
N SER A 374 5.60 -10.13 47.70
CA SER A 374 6.04 -11.22 46.82
C SER A 374 4.92 -12.24 46.66
N SER A 375 4.58 -12.56 45.42
CA SER A 375 3.53 -13.54 45.11
C SER A 375 3.81 -14.85 45.86
N ALA A 376 2.96 -15.21 46.82
CA ALA A 376 3.13 -16.40 47.68
C ALA A 376 3.30 -17.70 46.87
N LEU A 377 2.71 -17.74 45.67
CA LEU A 377 2.90 -18.82 44.70
C LEU A 377 4.37 -18.96 44.27
N PHE A 378 5.07 -17.85 43.99
CA PHE A 378 6.46 -17.86 43.56
C PHE A 378 7.45 -18.15 44.70
N ARG A 379 7.14 -17.76 45.95
CA ARG A 379 7.92 -18.17 47.13
C ARG A 379 7.97 -19.69 47.26
N SER A 380 6.84 -20.38 47.05
CA SER A 380 6.78 -21.85 47.11
C SER A 380 7.58 -22.55 46.00
N PHE A 381 7.74 -21.92 44.82
CA PHE A 381 8.54 -22.45 43.72
C PHE A 381 10.05 -22.20 43.90
N VAL A 382 10.43 -21.06 44.49
CA VAL A 382 11.83 -20.75 44.82
C VAL A 382 12.32 -21.57 46.02
N GLU A 383 11.48 -21.77 47.04
CA GLU A 383 11.78 -22.63 48.19
C GLU A 383 11.97 -24.09 47.77
N LYS A 384 11.13 -24.61 46.86
CA LYS A 384 11.32 -25.94 46.25
C LYS A 384 12.57 -26.07 45.37
N ARG A 385 13.20 -24.96 44.96
CA ARG A 385 14.45 -24.96 44.21
C ARG A 385 15.68 -25.01 45.12
N ASN A 386 15.55 -24.57 46.37
CA ASN A 386 16.66 -24.43 47.32
C ASN A 386 16.71 -25.55 48.38
N GLU A 387 15.68 -26.38 48.50
CA GLU A 387 15.70 -27.56 49.38
C GLU A 387 16.09 -28.84 48.59
N TYR A 388 17.31 -29.31 48.86
CA TYR A 388 17.94 -30.60 48.50
C TYR A 388 18.54 -30.81 47.09
N PRO A 389 19.89 -30.89 46.97
CA PRO A 389 20.55 -31.64 45.90
C PRO A 389 20.65 -33.11 46.33
N GLY A 390 19.64 -33.91 45.99
CA GLY A 390 19.72 -35.37 46.07
C GLY A 390 18.66 -36.03 46.94
N SER A 391 17.56 -36.43 46.31
CA SER A 391 16.97 -37.77 46.48
C SER A 391 15.84 -37.93 45.47
N ALA A 392 15.74 -39.13 44.90
CA ALA A 392 14.83 -39.50 43.84
C ALA A 392 13.34 -39.40 44.27
N GLY A 393 12.52 -38.81 43.40
CA GLY A 393 11.07 -38.84 43.44
C GLY A 393 10.50 -37.84 42.43
N HIS A 394 9.81 -38.32 41.40
CA HIS A 394 9.41 -37.60 40.18
C HIS A 394 8.91 -36.15 40.40
N PRO A 395 9.60 -35.15 39.82
CA PRO A 395 8.96 -33.91 39.41
C PRO A 395 8.55 -34.03 37.94
N VAL A 396 7.38 -33.51 37.59
CA VAL A 396 6.99 -33.21 36.20
C VAL A 396 8.16 -32.45 35.57
N GLY A 397 8.82 -33.08 34.61
CA GLY A 397 10.02 -32.56 33.99
C GLY A 397 9.73 -31.24 33.29
N PHE A 398 10.45 -30.20 33.68
CA PHE A 398 10.64 -29.03 32.82
C PHE A 398 11.32 -29.49 31.51
N PRO A 399 10.97 -28.90 30.35
CA PRO A 399 11.67 -29.21 29.12
C PRO A 399 13.15 -28.83 29.23
N VAL A 400 14.00 -29.74 28.75
CA VAL A 400 15.44 -29.60 28.55
C VAL A 400 15.75 -28.32 27.74
N PRO A 401 16.87 -27.62 28.00
CA PRO A 401 17.27 -26.45 27.22
C PRO A 401 17.61 -26.87 25.79
N GLY A 402 16.69 -26.60 24.86
CA GLY A 402 16.85 -26.98 23.47
C GLY A 402 15.72 -26.52 22.54
N GLU A 403 14.51 -26.33 23.06
CA GLU A 403 13.37 -25.89 22.25
C GLU A 403 12.61 -24.77 22.95
N THR A 404 12.38 -23.65 22.25
CA THR A 404 11.72 -22.40 22.66
C THR A 404 12.59 -21.36 23.39
N ALA A 405 13.53 -20.76 22.66
CA ALA A 405 14.04 -19.42 23.00
C ALA A 405 12.84 -18.47 23.20
N GLY A 406 12.69 -17.92 24.40
CA GLY A 406 11.57 -17.03 24.79
C GLY A 406 10.52 -17.64 25.73
N ALA A 407 10.46 -18.96 25.94
CA ALA A 407 9.51 -19.52 26.93
C ALA A 407 9.90 -19.15 28.36
N HIS A 408 11.18 -19.29 28.71
CA HIS A 408 11.72 -19.00 30.04
C HIS A 408 11.54 -17.52 30.44
N GLU A 409 11.77 -16.59 29.50
CA GLU A 409 11.60 -15.14 29.69
C GLU A 409 10.11 -14.76 29.88
N ARG A 410 9.20 -15.41 29.13
CA ARG A 410 7.74 -15.23 29.29
C ARG A 410 7.25 -15.75 30.65
N PHE A 411 7.84 -16.83 31.17
CA PHE A 411 7.54 -17.33 32.52
C PHE A 411 8.07 -16.42 33.64
N ALA A 412 9.20 -15.74 33.43
CA ALA A 412 9.74 -14.76 34.37
C ALA A 412 8.83 -13.53 34.50
N LEU A 413 8.26 -13.07 33.39
CA LEU A 413 7.30 -11.95 33.39
C LEU A 413 5.99 -12.26 34.13
N LEU A 414 5.56 -13.53 34.20
CA LEU A 414 4.35 -13.95 34.95
C LEU A 414 4.45 -13.69 36.45
N ARG A 415 5.67 -13.49 36.99
CA ARG A 415 5.88 -13.06 38.38
C ARG A 415 5.31 -11.66 38.65
N HIS A 416 5.27 -10.81 37.63
CA HIS A 416 4.84 -9.41 37.74
C HIS A 416 3.65 -9.14 36.80
N PRO A 417 2.41 -9.24 37.31
CA PRO A 417 1.19 -8.95 36.55
C PRO A 417 1.20 -7.61 35.78
N PRO A 418 1.75 -6.49 36.30
CA PRO A 418 1.79 -5.23 35.56
C PRO A 418 2.59 -5.32 34.26
N LEU A 419 3.71 -6.07 34.27
CA LEU A 419 4.56 -6.27 33.09
C LEU A 419 3.89 -7.17 32.07
N CYS A 420 3.18 -8.21 32.51
CA CYS A 420 2.40 -9.08 31.62
C CYS A 420 1.29 -8.33 30.91
N VAL A 421 0.53 -7.50 31.63
CA VAL A 421 -0.52 -6.67 31.03
C VAL A 421 0.08 -5.70 30.02
N PHE A 422 1.21 -5.07 30.35
CA PHE A 422 1.90 -4.16 29.45
C PHE A 422 2.42 -4.86 28.18
N LEU A 423 3.07 -6.03 28.31
CA LEU A 423 3.49 -6.85 27.18
C LEU A 423 2.31 -7.21 26.27
N ASN A 424 1.19 -7.65 26.85
CA ASN A 424 -0.01 -8.00 26.08
C ASN A 424 -0.55 -6.81 25.29
N GLU A 425 -0.57 -5.61 25.86
CA GLU A 425 -0.97 -4.40 25.13
C GLU A 425 0.04 -4.01 24.02
N LEU A 426 1.34 -4.19 24.26
CA LEU A 426 2.39 -3.99 23.26
C LEU A 426 2.26 -4.97 22.09
N LEU A 427 1.96 -6.25 22.37
CA LEU A 427 1.69 -7.26 21.35
C LEU A 427 0.42 -6.93 20.55
N LYS A 428 -0.63 -6.39 21.17
CA LYS A 428 -1.81 -5.91 20.44
C LYS A 428 -1.46 -4.80 19.44
N ILE A 429 -0.54 -3.89 19.80
CA ILE A 429 -0.05 -2.84 18.88
C ILE A 429 0.71 -3.46 17.72
N LEU A 430 1.60 -4.43 18.00
CA LEU A 430 2.36 -5.12 16.97
C LEU A 430 1.44 -5.89 16.00
N ASN A 431 0.47 -6.64 16.52
CA ASN A 431 -0.51 -7.38 15.73
C ASN A 431 -1.35 -6.45 14.86
N THR A 432 -1.76 -5.29 15.39
CA THR A 432 -2.48 -4.26 14.62
C THR A 432 -1.65 -3.75 13.42
N ALA A 433 -0.35 -3.58 13.60
CA ALA A 433 0.55 -3.17 12.52
C ALA A 433 0.79 -4.31 11.49
N LEU A 434 0.75 -5.56 11.95
CA LEU A 434 0.87 -6.77 11.12
C LEU A 434 -0.37 -7.05 10.29
N ASP A 435 -1.58 -6.79 10.82
CA ASP A 435 -2.84 -6.95 10.09
C ASP A 435 -2.91 -6.04 8.85
N PHE A 436 -2.15 -4.94 8.87
CA PHE A 436 -2.04 -4.01 7.77
C PHE A 436 -0.65 -3.37 7.65
N PRO A 437 0.32 -4.08 7.02
CA PRO A 437 1.71 -3.65 6.97
C PRO A 437 1.92 -2.65 5.84
N LEU A 438 1.75 -1.35 6.12
CA LEU A 438 2.23 -0.29 5.25
C LEU A 438 3.71 -0.02 5.51
N PHE A 439 4.53 -0.08 4.46
CA PHE A 439 5.99 0.05 4.54
C PHE A 439 6.46 1.25 5.39
N SER A 440 5.87 2.42 5.17
CA SER A 440 6.20 3.65 5.90
C SER A 440 5.84 3.60 7.39
N VAL A 441 4.84 2.80 7.78
CA VAL A 441 4.44 2.61 9.18
C VAL A 441 5.31 1.54 9.83
N VAL A 442 5.61 0.45 9.12
CA VAL A 442 6.49 -0.63 9.59
C VAL A 442 7.88 -0.09 9.95
N ILE A 443 8.44 0.80 9.13
CA ILE A 443 9.73 1.47 9.43
C ILE A 443 9.65 2.37 10.67
N ALA A 444 8.48 2.95 10.97
CA ALA A 444 8.29 3.82 12.11
C ALA A 444 8.01 3.08 13.44
N LEU A 445 7.71 1.77 13.39
CA LEU A 445 7.40 0.98 14.58
C LEU A 445 8.49 1.03 15.66
N PRO A 446 9.80 0.88 15.36
CA PRO A 446 10.83 0.88 16.40
C PRO A 446 10.87 2.21 17.18
N ALA A 447 10.71 3.34 16.48
CA ALA A 447 10.66 4.65 17.12
C ALA A 447 9.42 4.81 18.03
N LEU A 448 8.27 4.24 17.62
CA LEU A 448 7.05 4.22 18.42
C LEU A 448 7.22 3.34 19.67
N PHE A 449 7.73 2.12 19.54
CA PHE A 449 8.00 1.22 20.66
C PHE A 449 9.03 1.81 21.63
N LYS A 450 10.09 2.45 21.13
CA LYS A 450 11.05 3.22 21.95
C LYS A 450 10.35 4.20 22.88
N ARG A 451 9.46 5.01 22.32
CA ARG A 451 8.76 6.06 23.06
C ARG A 451 7.79 5.49 24.10
N ILE A 452 7.11 4.39 23.78
CA ILE A 452 6.23 3.70 24.73
C ILE A 452 7.02 3.10 25.90
N LEU A 453 8.12 2.41 25.59
CA LEU A 453 8.95 1.76 26.60
C LEU A 453 9.64 2.79 27.50
N LEU A 454 10.19 3.87 26.93
CA LEU A 454 10.71 4.99 27.75
C LEU A 454 9.63 5.56 28.67
N ASN A 455 8.39 5.78 28.19
CA ASN A 455 7.30 6.25 29.05
C ASN A 455 6.97 5.25 30.17
N GLY A 456 6.98 3.94 29.89
CA GLY A 456 6.85 2.91 30.93
C GLY A 456 7.97 2.97 31.97
N ALA A 457 9.21 3.15 31.53
CA ALA A 457 10.36 3.30 32.41
C ALA A 457 10.30 4.59 33.25
N TYR A 458 9.79 5.70 32.69
CA TYR A 458 9.50 6.92 33.45
C TYR A 458 8.47 6.69 34.56
N LEU A 459 7.39 5.94 34.28
CA LEU A 459 6.40 5.58 35.30
C LEU A 459 7.02 4.75 36.43
N LEU A 460 7.91 3.81 36.13
CA LEU A 460 8.64 3.06 37.16
C LEU A 460 9.52 3.97 38.02
N ALA A 461 10.22 4.95 37.42
CA ALA A 461 11.00 5.93 38.16
C ALA A 461 10.13 6.86 39.05
N GLU A 462 8.93 7.20 38.61
CA GLU A 462 7.97 7.95 39.42
C GLU A 462 7.49 7.13 40.63
N VAL A 463 7.16 5.85 40.42
CA VAL A 463 6.78 4.93 41.50
C VAL A 463 7.91 4.72 42.50
N GLN A 464 9.17 4.63 42.03
CA GLN A 464 10.34 4.53 42.91
C GLN A 464 10.41 5.71 43.89
N ARG A 465 10.30 6.94 43.36
CA ARG A 465 10.37 8.18 44.15
C ARG A 465 9.17 8.37 45.07
N ALA A 466 7.97 7.99 44.61
CA ALA A 466 6.72 8.27 45.33
C ALA A 466 6.41 7.22 46.41
N VAL A 467 6.77 5.95 46.19
CA VAL A 467 6.38 4.83 47.05
C VAL A 467 7.60 4.16 47.67
N VAL A 468 8.57 3.75 46.86
CA VAL A 468 9.63 2.81 47.27
C VAL A 468 10.68 3.45 48.17
N ASP A 469 11.04 4.71 47.90
CA ASP A 469 11.97 5.48 48.75
C ASP A 469 11.42 5.67 50.17
N HIS A 470 10.09 5.68 50.32
CA HIS A 470 9.40 5.86 51.60
C HIS A 470 9.00 4.55 52.31
N LEU A 471 9.16 3.38 51.66
CA LEU A 471 8.87 2.08 52.27
C LEU A 471 9.98 1.65 53.24
N THR A 472 9.62 1.25 54.46
CA THR A 472 10.57 0.69 55.45
C THR A 472 10.85 -0.81 55.27
N ASP A 473 10.00 -1.50 54.51
CA ASP A 473 10.04 -2.94 54.30
C ASP A 473 11.01 -3.32 53.16
N LEU A 474 12.06 -4.06 53.52
CA LEU A 474 13.08 -4.56 52.59
C LEU A 474 12.47 -5.51 51.54
N GLN A 475 11.47 -6.32 51.89
CA GLN A 475 10.88 -7.28 50.96
C GLN A 475 10.15 -6.60 49.79
N LYS A 476 9.50 -5.47 50.06
CA LYS A 476 8.79 -4.68 49.04
C LYS A 476 9.76 -3.96 48.11
N ARG A 477 10.91 -3.53 48.64
CA ARG A 477 12.01 -2.95 47.86
C ARG A 477 12.67 -3.98 46.95
N ASP A 478 12.88 -5.20 47.44
CA ASP A 478 13.42 -6.30 46.65
C ASP A 478 12.46 -6.74 45.54
N GLU A 479 11.15 -6.76 45.78
CA GLU A 479 10.16 -7.09 44.76
C GLU A 479 10.06 -6.00 43.67
N PHE A 480 10.20 -4.71 44.03
CA PHE A 480 10.30 -3.61 43.06
C PHE A 480 11.59 -3.70 42.22
N ALA A 481 12.72 -4.04 42.85
CA ALA A 481 13.98 -4.25 42.13
C ALA A 481 13.88 -5.43 41.16
N SER A 482 13.22 -6.52 41.57
CA SER A 482 12.91 -7.67 40.71
C SER A 482 12.03 -7.27 39.51
N LEU A 483 11.02 -6.42 39.71
CA LEU A 483 10.18 -5.93 38.61
C LEU A 483 10.99 -5.08 37.61
N CYS A 484 11.87 -4.21 38.10
CA CYS A 484 12.73 -3.41 37.24
C CYS A 484 13.72 -4.27 36.44
N GLN A 485 14.27 -5.33 37.06
CA GLN A 485 15.13 -6.30 36.39
C GLN A 485 14.36 -7.10 35.33
N ALA A 486 13.15 -7.57 35.64
CA ALA A 486 12.30 -8.26 34.67
C ALA A 486 11.90 -7.34 33.49
N TYR A 487 11.75 -6.04 33.72
CA TYR A 487 11.55 -5.08 32.64
C TYR A 487 12.78 -4.99 31.73
N SER A 488 13.99 -4.87 32.27
CA SER A 488 15.20 -4.68 31.47
C SER A 488 15.74 -5.95 30.81
N ASP A 489 15.62 -7.10 31.49
CA ASP A 489 16.29 -8.35 31.12
C ASP A 489 15.34 -9.36 30.46
N ASP A 490 14.02 -9.28 30.72
CA ASP A 490 13.05 -10.19 30.10
C ASP A 490 12.15 -9.47 29.08
N LEU A 491 11.55 -8.32 29.42
CA LEU A 491 10.58 -7.64 28.54
C LEU A 491 11.23 -7.02 27.29
N LEU A 492 12.34 -6.28 27.45
CA LEU A 492 13.00 -5.61 26.33
C LEU A 492 13.55 -6.60 25.29
N PRO A 493 14.26 -7.69 25.65
CA PRO A 493 14.77 -8.66 24.68
C PRO A 493 13.66 -9.44 23.96
N LEU A 494 12.59 -9.81 24.66
CA LEU A 494 11.43 -10.47 24.06
C LEU A 494 10.79 -9.61 22.96
N LEU A 495 10.53 -8.33 23.26
CA LEU A 495 9.95 -7.40 22.27
C LEU A 495 10.92 -7.09 21.12
N ALA A 496 12.23 -7.08 21.39
CA ALA A 496 13.24 -6.93 20.36
C ALA A 496 13.19 -8.10 19.38
N ALA A 497 13.13 -9.34 19.88
CA ALA A 497 13.01 -10.54 19.06
C ALA A 497 11.69 -10.56 18.26
N ASP A 498 10.58 -10.19 18.89
CA ASP A 498 9.28 -10.11 18.22
C ASP A 498 9.28 -9.03 17.12
N LEU A 499 9.86 -7.84 17.34
CA LEU A 499 10.00 -6.81 16.30
C LEU A 499 10.97 -7.20 15.18
N GLU A 500 12.08 -7.86 15.50
CA GLU A 500 13.05 -8.37 14.53
C GLU A 500 12.41 -9.38 13.59
N SER A 501 11.53 -10.25 14.11
CA SER A 501 10.79 -11.22 13.30
C SER A 501 9.85 -10.57 12.28
N VAL A 502 9.38 -9.35 12.57
CA VAL A 502 8.39 -8.62 11.76
C VAL A 502 9.04 -7.69 10.74
N VAL A 503 10.09 -6.97 11.13
CA VAL A 503 10.70 -5.91 10.30
C VAL A 503 11.93 -6.43 9.53
N GLY A 504 12.55 -7.52 9.98
CA GLY A 504 13.67 -8.17 9.28
C GLY A 504 15.02 -7.44 9.34
N VAL A 505 15.12 -6.30 10.03
CA VAL A 505 16.35 -5.47 10.09
C VAL A 505 16.98 -5.52 11.49
N LYS A 506 17.91 -6.45 11.72
CA LYS A 506 18.52 -6.69 13.05
C LYS A 506 19.22 -5.48 13.69
N GLU A 507 19.81 -4.59 12.90
CA GLU A 507 20.72 -3.55 13.41
C GLU A 507 20.00 -2.36 14.06
N THR A 508 18.78 -2.04 13.64
CA THR A 508 18.06 -0.85 14.16
C THR A 508 17.33 -1.11 15.48
N HIS A 509 16.94 -2.36 15.77
CA HIS A 509 16.12 -2.69 16.93
C HIS A 509 16.97 -2.80 18.19
N SER A 510 18.10 -3.52 18.13
CA SER A 510 19.03 -3.67 19.27
C SER A 510 19.48 -2.32 19.85
N VAL A 511 19.73 -1.32 19.00
CA VAL A 511 20.09 0.04 19.41
C VAL A 511 18.95 0.71 20.18
N VAL A 512 17.70 0.62 19.68
CA VAL A 512 16.53 1.23 20.32
C VAL A 512 16.29 0.67 21.73
N PHE A 513 16.36 -0.65 21.91
CA PHE A 513 16.14 -1.28 23.22
C PHE A 513 17.34 -1.07 24.16
N SER A 514 18.57 -1.00 23.63
CA SER A 514 19.76 -0.67 24.43
C SER A 514 19.72 0.74 25.02
N GLU A 515 19.12 1.71 24.33
CA GLU A 515 18.94 3.08 24.84
C GLU A 515 17.96 3.13 26.02
N VAL A 516 16.87 2.36 25.98
CA VAL A 516 15.91 2.25 27.08
C VAL A 516 16.59 1.64 28.31
N LYS A 517 17.35 0.54 28.10
CA LYS A 517 18.11 -0.12 29.16
C LYS A 517 19.14 0.81 29.80
N CYS A 518 19.93 1.51 28.98
CA CYS A 518 20.90 2.50 29.46
C CYS A 518 20.25 3.65 30.25
N TRP A 519 19.05 4.09 29.84
CA TRP A 519 18.29 5.09 30.60
C TRP A 519 17.87 4.58 31.98
N MET A 520 17.39 3.33 32.08
CA MET A 520 16.99 2.73 33.36
C MET A 520 18.17 2.55 34.32
N GLU A 521 19.31 2.11 33.81
CA GLU A 521 20.56 1.96 34.58
C GLU A 521 21.01 3.32 35.17
N ARG A 522 20.91 4.40 34.40
CA ARG A 522 21.21 5.77 34.87
C ARG A 522 20.28 6.26 35.97
N GLN A 523 19.03 5.78 36.01
CA GLN A 523 18.06 6.11 37.06
C GLN A 523 18.19 5.22 38.31
N ARG A 524 19.13 4.26 38.34
CA ARG A 524 19.31 3.28 39.43
C ARG A 524 18.06 2.42 39.69
N LEU A 525 17.29 2.13 38.65
CA LEU A 525 16.18 1.18 38.72
C LEU A 525 16.76 -0.24 38.74
N GLY A 526 16.57 -0.99 39.84
CA GLY A 526 17.01 -2.39 39.97
C GLY A 526 18.42 -2.61 40.56
N GLY A 527 19.10 -1.57 41.02
CA GLY A 527 20.39 -1.67 41.70
C GLY A 527 20.26 -1.72 43.22
N ALA A 528 20.67 -2.82 43.84
CA ALA A 528 21.02 -2.83 45.26
C ALA A 528 22.02 -1.70 45.52
N ALA A 529 21.81 -0.94 46.59
CA ALA A 529 22.79 0.02 47.06
C ALA A 529 24.07 -0.73 47.45
N SER A 530 25.01 -0.88 46.52
CA SER A 530 26.41 -1.08 46.87
C SER A 530 26.91 0.25 47.43
N ILE A 531 26.69 0.42 48.73
CA ILE A 531 27.48 1.31 49.56
C ILE A 531 28.92 0.82 49.44
N SER A 532 29.68 1.41 48.52
CA SER A 532 31.12 1.52 48.68
C SER A 532 31.39 2.89 49.30
N THR A 533 31.30 2.94 50.62
CA THR A 533 32.06 3.90 51.41
C THR A 533 33.54 3.68 51.10
N GLY A 534 34.16 4.63 50.41
CA GLY A 534 35.60 4.65 50.17
C GLY A 534 35.97 5.19 48.80
N ASP A 535 35.80 6.50 48.60
CA ASP A 535 36.95 7.36 48.30
C ASP A 535 36.52 8.83 48.24
N VAL A 536 37.04 9.56 49.21
CA VAL A 536 36.90 11.00 49.36
C VAL A 536 38.15 11.64 48.73
N LEU A 537 37.90 12.67 47.93
CA LEU A 537 38.83 13.68 47.38
C LEU A 537 39.76 13.24 46.25
N GLN A 538 39.47 13.73 45.04
CA GLN A 538 40.26 14.84 44.51
C GLN A 538 39.50 15.61 43.42
N THR A 539 39.31 16.89 43.72
CA THR A 539 39.02 17.97 42.78
C THR A 539 40.13 18.05 41.73
N GLY A 540 39.76 17.92 40.46
CA GLY A 540 40.64 18.14 39.33
C GLY A 540 39.83 18.67 38.16
N SER A 541 39.68 19.99 38.11
CA SER A 541 39.39 20.72 36.88
C SER A 541 40.39 20.30 35.81
N ASP A 542 39.93 19.79 34.67
CA ASP A 542 40.59 20.06 33.40
C ASP A 542 39.62 19.87 32.23
N THR A 543 39.27 21.02 31.68
CA THR A 543 38.81 21.23 30.32
C THR A 543 39.79 20.59 29.34
N SER A 544 39.32 19.69 28.48
CA SER A 544 40.06 19.28 27.29
C SER A 544 39.10 18.92 26.17
N LEU A 545 38.90 19.91 25.31
CA LEU A 545 38.35 19.83 23.97
C LEU A 545 39.09 18.76 23.16
N LEU A 546 38.37 17.76 22.65
CA LEU A 546 38.75 17.11 21.41
C LEU A 546 37.55 17.10 20.45
N HIS A 547 37.64 18.05 19.53
CA HIS A 547 36.93 18.09 18.26
C HIS A 547 37.02 16.75 17.54
N LEU A 548 35.87 16.20 17.15
CA LEU A 548 35.75 15.41 15.93
C LEU A 548 34.60 15.98 15.10
N HIS A 549 34.96 16.43 13.90
CA HIS A 549 34.11 17.05 12.89
C HIS A 549 33.01 16.10 12.37
N PRO A 550 31.94 16.65 11.78
CA PRO A 550 30.84 15.89 11.20
C PRO A 550 31.27 15.28 9.86
N VAL A 551 31.15 13.97 9.70
CA VAL A 551 31.18 13.34 8.38
C VAL A 551 29.78 13.43 7.78
N SER A 552 29.58 14.51 7.04
CA SER A 552 28.57 14.63 6.00
C SER A 552 29.00 13.81 4.78
N CYS A 553 28.37 12.66 4.56
CA CYS A 553 28.23 11.95 3.28
C CYS A 553 27.17 10.87 3.57
N ILE A 554 25.95 10.96 3.06
CA ILE A 554 25.53 10.28 1.83
C ILE A 554 24.29 11.01 1.28
N GLN A 555 24.42 11.53 0.06
CA GLN A 555 23.33 12.01 -0.78
C GLN A 555 22.53 10.82 -1.37
N PRO A 556 21.28 11.05 -1.81
CA PRO A 556 20.40 10.01 -2.34
C PRO A 556 20.77 9.66 -3.79
N LEU A 557 20.96 8.36 -4.06
CA LEU A 557 21.03 7.83 -5.43
C LEU A 557 19.61 7.68 -5.98
N ILE A 558 19.18 8.71 -6.73
CA ILE A 558 18.19 8.60 -7.79
C ILE A 558 18.97 8.53 -9.09
N THR A 559 18.91 7.41 -9.82
CA THR A 559 18.80 7.35 -11.28
C THR A 559 18.72 5.90 -11.79
N ASN A 560 17.65 5.65 -12.57
CA ASN A 560 17.55 4.81 -13.77
C ASN A 560 17.80 3.29 -13.67
N ALA A 561 16.70 2.54 -13.70
CA ALA A 561 16.41 1.53 -14.72
C ALA A 561 14.89 1.49 -14.96
#